data_AF-A0A449IKI2-F1
#
_entry.id   AF-A0A449IKI2-F1
#
_cell.length_a   1.000
_cell.length_b   1.000
_cell.length_c   1.000
_cell.angle_alpha   90.00
_cell.angle_beta   90.00
_cell.angle_gamma   90.00
#
_symmetry.space_group_name_H-M   'P 1'
#
loop_
_entity.id
_entity.type
_entity.pdbx_description
1 polymer ?
#
loop_
_entity_poly.entity_id
_entity_poly.type
_entity_poly.pdbx_seq_one_letter_code
_entity_poly.pdbx_strand_id
1 'polypeptide(L)'
;MKRNNLADFNVKCLLSLVQSRRLNRMAKTAAGIVLIFVCGLVAPPNTHGVEITINAEFKPDPAFPNRNVFTNKTPNTGQYCYYNPADCASKGVFGIAAPVVFRSAVPVVANHTDPRQGAMVTIPGAWRTLTVRHNQTLETEEVKIRITGFGTVLSIDPDTVHTLVPGATSWGDGHNKLWSGSNWSIPPSPCTRKSTPLYTGGNFWFFWGAPEADVTCAKKALYNIPKLAYHSLDFAYALKTPDPLGMSAGDYSGNLAYTIGPYQDFDMGDLLIPNSSVLNLNFNLNVQHTLKVDIPPGGNRVELVPKGGWYQ
;
A
#
# COMPACT_ATOMS: atom_id res chain seq x y z
N MET A 1 -18.19 49.21 0.80
CA MET A 1 -17.60 48.62 -0.43
C MET A 1 -17.36 47.14 -0.15
N LYS A 2 -17.79 46.28 -1.09
CA LYS A 2 -17.95 44.80 -1.09
C LYS A 2 -16.93 44.00 -0.24
N ARG A 3 -17.36 43.12 0.70
CA ARG A 3 -17.73 41.67 0.58
C ARG A 3 -16.49 40.76 0.33
N ASN A 4 -16.20 39.66 1.03
CA ASN A 4 -17.05 38.55 1.49
C ASN A 4 -16.46 37.72 2.66
N ASN A 5 -17.38 37.20 3.50
CA ASN A 5 -17.25 36.08 4.43
C ASN A 5 -17.23 34.72 3.72
N LEU A 6 -16.75 33.68 4.40
CA LEU A 6 -17.29 32.30 4.32
C LEU A 6 -17.03 31.57 5.64
N ALA A 7 -18.12 31.34 6.37
CA ALA A 7 -18.20 30.54 7.58
C ALA A 7 -19.11 29.33 7.32
N ASP A 8 -18.74 28.21 7.94
CA ASP A 8 -19.57 27.11 8.46
C ASP A 8 -20.77 26.62 7.65
N PHE A 9 -20.60 25.43 7.05
CA PHE A 9 -21.71 24.58 6.61
C PHE A 9 -21.96 23.48 7.65
N ASN A 10 -23.10 23.58 8.33
CA ASN A 10 -23.62 22.58 9.26
C ASN A 10 -24.78 21.84 8.58
N VAL A 11 -24.69 20.51 8.53
CA VAL A 11 -25.67 19.62 7.89
C VAL A 11 -26.83 19.36 8.85
N LYS A 12 -28.03 19.82 8.51
CA LYS A 12 -29.28 19.32 9.11
C LYS A 12 -30.33 19.07 8.03
N CYS A 13 -30.61 17.80 7.79
CA CYS A 13 -31.76 17.33 7.04
C CYS A 13 -32.75 16.77 8.06
N LEU A 14 -33.89 17.44 8.29
CA LEU A 14 -35.01 16.82 9.00
C LEU A 14 -36.35 17.42 8.53
N LEU A 15 -37.25 16.50 8.24
CA LEU A 15 -38.53 16.62 7.57
C LEU A 15 -39.53 17.55 8.29
N SER A 16 -40.40 18.23 7.53
CA SER A 16 -41.71 18.67 8.04
C SER A 16 -42.84 18.11 7.17
N LEU A 17 -43.76 17.39 7.83
CA LEU A 17 -45.08 17.05 7.31
C LEU A 17 -45.99 18.29 7.42
N VAL A 18 -46.69 18.65 6.34
CA VAL A 18 -47.80 19.62 6.40
C VAL A 18 -49.13 18.87 6.33
N GLN A 19 -49.97 19.12 7.34
CA GLN A 19 -51.30 18.54 7.53
C GLN A 19 -52.33 19.06 6.51
N SER A 20 -53.27 18.17 6.20
CA SER A 20 -54.51 18.37 5.45
C SER A 20 -55.45 19.41 6.07
N ARG A 21 -56.22 20.15 5.24
CA ARG A 21 -57.67 20.38 5.44
C ARG A 21 -58.38 21.08 4.26
N ARG A 22 -59.49 20.43 3.86
CA ARG A 22 -60.79 20.91 3.32
C ARG A 22 -60.99 21.15 1.81
N LEU A 23 -62.11 20.55 1.36
CA LEU A 23 -62.73 20.47 0.03
C LEU A 23 -63.26 21.82 -0.49
N ASN A 24 -63.21 22.04 -1.81
CA ASN A 24 -64.42 22.29 -2.64
C ASN A 24 -64.16 22.18 -4.15
N ARG A 25 -65.26 21.94 -4.89
CA ARG A 25 -65.41 21.43 -6.27
C ARG A 25 -64.96 22.34 -7.43
N MET A 26 -64.60 21.66 -8.54
CA MET A 26 -64.77 21.98 -9.97
C MET A 26 -64.12 23.25 -10.56
N ALA A 27 -63.12 23.07 -11.43
CA ALA A 27 -63.22 23.19 -12.90
C ALA A 27 -61.84 23.44 -13.56
N LYS A 28 -61.59 22.64 -14.60
CA LYS A 28 -60.63 22.78 -15.72
C LYS A 28 -59.70 24.02 -15.73
N THR A 29 -58.38 23.79 -15.78
CA THR A 29 -57.48 24.33 -16.82
C THR A 29 -56.09 23.72 -16.70
N ALA A 30 -55.46 23.49 -17.86
CA ALA A 30 -54.17 22.84 -18.02
C ALA A 30 -53.02 23.70 -17.48
N ALA A 31 -52.08 23.07 -16.78
CA ALA A 31 -50.71 23.56 -16.64
C ALA A 31 -49.79 22.36 -16.46
N GLY A 32 -49.16 21.92 -17.55
CA GLY A 32 -48.13 20.89 -17.51
C GLY A 32 -46.92 21.43 -16.75
N ILE A 33 -46.67 20.91 -15.55
CA ILE A 33 -45.43 21.13 -14.82
C ILE A 33 -44.42 20.13 -15.37
N VAL A 34 -43.58 20.60 -16.30
CA VAL A 34 -42.38 19.88 -16.73
C VAL A 34 -41.37 19.99 -15.59
N LEU A 35 -41.31 18.95 -14.75
CA LEU A 35 -40.27 18.77 -13.74
C LEU A 35 -38.99 18.35 -14.48
N ILE A 36 -38.14 19.31 -14.82
CA ILE A 36 -36.80 19.04 -15.36
C ILE A 36 -35.96 18.49 -14.20
N PHE A 37 -35.84 17.16 -14.14
CA PHE A 37 -34.94 16.46 -13.24
C PHE A 37 -33.51 16.64 -13.78
N VAL A 38 -32.84 17.73 -13.37
CA VAL A 38 -31.41 17.91 -13.61
C VAL A 38 -30.69 16.94 -12.70
N CYS A 39 -30.42 15.74 -13.22
CA CYS A 39 -29.48 14.81 -12.63
C CYS A 39 -28.09 15.45 -12.72
N GLY A 40 -27.68 16.14 -11.65
CA GLY A 40 -26.31 16.62 -11.53
C GLY A 40 -25.39 15.42 -11.59
N LEU A 41 -24.58 15.35 -12.66
CA LEU A 41 -23.38 14.52 -12.71
C LEU A 41 -22.47 14.99 -11.58
N VAL A 42 -22.63 14.41 -10.39
CA VAL A 42 -21.62 14.47 -9.36
C VAL A 42 -20.50 13.61 -9.90
N ALA A 43 -19.49 14.25 -10.52
CA ALA A 43 -18.25 13.56 -10.82
C ALA A 43 -17.78 12.92 -9.50
N PRO A 44 -17.47 11.60 -9.47
CA PRO A 44 -16.93 11.00 -8.26
C PRO A 44 -15.72 11.83 -7.85
N PRO A 45 -15.50 12.05 -6.53
CA PRO A 45 -14.27 12.71 -6.10
C PRO A 45 -13.11 11.96 -6.75
N ASN A 46 -12.23 12.69 -7.44
CA ASN A 46 -10.97 12.14 -7.91
C ASN A 46 -10.21 11.73 -6.65
N THR A 47 -10.37 10.48 -6.22
CA THR A 47 -9.50 9.89 -5.22
C THR A 47 -8.15 9.80 -5.90
N HIS A 48 -7.27 10.75 -5.61
CA HIS A 48 -5.87 10.67 -6.02
C HIS A 48 -5.26 9.48 -5.25
N GLY A 49 -5.38 8.31 -5.85
CA GLY A 49 -4.69 7.11 -5.41
C GLY A 49 -3.18 7.33 -5.52
N VAL A 50 -2.44 6.71 -4.62
CA VAL A 50 -0.99 6.65 -4.73
C VAL A 50 -0.62 5.61 -5.78
N GLU A 51 0.22 5.97 -6.73
CA GLU A 51 0.68 5.09 -7.81
C GLU A 51 2.10 4.61 -7.52
N ILE A 52 2.33 3.29 -7.54
CA ILE A 52 3.65 2.67 -7.41
C ILE A 52 3.88 1.69 -8.55
N THR A 53 5.05 1.76 -9.19
CA THR A 53 5.43 0.82 -10.25
C THR A 53 6.28 -0.32 -9.70
N ILE A 54 5.81 -1.55 -9.94
CA ILE A 54 6.50 -2.80 -9.64
C ILE A 54 7.19 -3.28 -10.92
N ASN A 55 8.52 -3.28 -10.93
CA ASN A 55 9.33 -3.73 -12.05
C ASN A 55 9.96 -5.09 -11.76
N ALA A 56 9.84 -6.04 -12.70
CA ALA A 56 10.59 -7.29 -12.67
C ALA A 56 11.04 -7.71 -14.07
N GLU A 57 12.18 -8.39 -14.14
CA GLU A 57 12.80 -8.81 -15.39
C GLU A 57 13.08 -10.31 -15.35
N PHE A 58 12.67 -11.01 -16.40
CA PHE A 58 13.16 -12.34 -16.70
C PHE A 58 14.20 -12.25 -17.82
N LYS A 59 15.41 -12.72 -17.51
CA LYS A 59 16.50 -12.87 -18.47
C LYS A 59 17.24 -14.16 -18.15
N PRO A 60 17.20 -15.18 -19.05
CA PRO A 60 17.93 -16.42 -18.87
C PRO A 60 19.42 -16.16 -18.64
N ASP A 61 19.98 -16.83 -17.64
CA ASP A 61 21.42 -16.82 -17.36
C ASP A 61 22.04 -18.12 -17.87
N PRO A 62 22.89 -18.10 -18.91
CA PRO A 62 23.55 -19.30 -19.43
C PRO A 62 24.42 -20.04 -18.40
N ALA A 63 24.92 -19.34 -17.37
CA ALA A 63 25.69 -19.96 -16.29
C ALA A 63 24.78 -20.72 -15.30
N PHE A 64 23.48 -20.38 -15.27
CA PHE A 64 22.46 -21.01 -14.43
C PHE A 64 21.21 -21.34 -15.25
N PRO A 65 21.29 -22.28 -16.22
CA PRO A 65 20.24 -22.53 -17.21
C PRO A 65 18.92 -23.03 -16.61
N ASN A 66 18.95 -23.54 -15.38
CA ASN A 66 17.75 -23.99 -14.67
C ASN A 66 17.11 -22.90 -13.79
N ARG A 67 17.65 -21.68 -13.80
CA ARG A 67 17.18 -20.56 -12.97
C ARG A 67 16.12 -19.74 -13.72
N ASN A 68 14.91 -20.27 -13.75
CA ASN A 68 13.77 -19.65 -14.46
C ASN A 68 12.92 -18.78 -13.54
N VAL A 69 13.51 -17.73 -12.98
CA VAL A 69 12.83 -16.82 -12.04
C VAL A 69 12.99 -15.36 -12.44
N PHE A 70 11.94 -14.57 -12.25
CA PHE A 70 12.02 -13.13 -12.39
C PHE A 70 12.93 -12.52 -11.32
N THR A 71 13.69 -11.51 -11.72
CA THR A 71 14.48 -10.66 -10.84
C THR A 71 13.70 -9.38 -10.57
N ASN A 72 13.48 -9.04 -9.29
CA ASN A 72 12.91 -7.75 -8.90
C ASN A 72 13.86 -6.61 -9.31
N LYS A 73 13.36 -5.64 -10.08
CA LYS A 73 14.06 -4.43 -10.52
C LYS A 73 13.47 -3.15 -9.93
N THR A 74 12.51 -3.28 -9.03
CA THR A 74 11.89 -2.15 -8.36
C THR A 74 12.91 -1.51 -7.41
N PRO A 75 13.10 -0.17 -7.44
CA PRO A 75 14.01 0.49 -6.52
C PRO A 75 13.62 0.29 -5.06
N ASN A 76 14.61 0.10 -4.18
CA ASN A 76 14.39 0.09 -2.74
C ASN A 76 14.31 1.54 -2.24
N THR A 77 13.11 2.01 -1.93
CA THR A 77 12.84 3.40 -1.48
C THR A 77 12.30 3.47 -0.05
N GLY A 78 12.16 2.33 0.64
CA GLY A 78 11.66 2.27 2.01
C GLY A 78 12.50 3.11 2.97
N GLN A 79 11.83 3.85 3.86
CA GLN A 79 12.47 4.79 4.77
C GLN A 79 13.44 4.07 5.73
N TYR A 80 13.07 2.90 6.26
CA TYR A 80 13.98 2.13 7.10
C TYR A 80 15.30 1.79 6.39
N CYS A 81 15.25 1.35 5.13
CA CYS A 81 16.45 1.00 4.37
C CYS A 81 17.23 2.22 3.88
N TYR A 82 16.59 3.37 3.74
CA TYR A 82 17.29 4.64 3.50
C TYR A 82 18.18 5.02 4.70
N TYR A 83 17.68 4.90 5.93
CA TYR A 83 18.44 5.26 7.13
C TYR A 83 19.33 4.13 7.68
N ASN A 84 19.05 2.87 7.36
CA ASN A 84 19.84 1.72 7.79
C ASN A 84 20.12 0.71 6.66
N PRO A 85 20.86 1.12 5.60
CA PRO A 85 21.07 0.28 4.42
C PRO A 85 21.87 -1.00 4.71
N ALA A 86 22.81 -0.95 5.65
CA ALA A 86 23.63 -2.11 6.03
C ALA A 86 22.78 -3.21 6.71
N ASP A 87 21.88 -2.84 7.63
CA ASP A 87 20.97 -3.80 8.26
C ASP A 87 20.03 -4.41 7.22
N CYS A 88 19.49 -3.60 6.30
CA CYS A 88 18.66 -4.10 5.21
C CYS A 88 19.39 -5.09 4.31
N ALA A 89 20.63 -4.78 3.89
CA ALA A 89 21.43 -5.68 3.08
C ALA A 89 21.71 -7.01 3.81
N SER A 90 22.06 -6.96 5.10
CA SER A 90 22.39 -8.16 5.89
C SER A 90 21.20 -9.10 6.12
N LYS A 91 19.97 -8.55 6.16
CA LYS A 91 18.74 -9.29 6.47
C LYS A 91 17.83 -9.50 5.27
N GLY A 92 18.25 -9.05 4.08
CA GLY A 92 17.43 -9.09 2.87
C GLY A 92 16.14 -8.27 2.98
N VAL A 93 16.16 -7.14 3.71
CA VAL A 93 15.00 -6.24 3.80
C VAL A 93 14.97 -5.36 2.55
N PHE A 94 13.84 -5.40 1.87
CA PHE A 94 13.50 -4.58 0.72
C PHE A 94 12.18 -3.87 1.04
N GLY A 95 12.06 -2.59 0.72
CA GLY A 95 10.81 -1.85 0.92
C GLY A 95 10.61 -0.78 -0.13
N ILE A 96 9.35 -0.47 -0.43
CA ILE A 96 8.96 0.65 -1.28
C ILE A 96 8.17 1.62 -0.43
N ALA A 97 8.58 2.87 -0.39
CA ALA A 97 7.86 3.93 0.31
C ALA A 97 6.72 4.46 -0.57
N ALA A 98 5.48 4.14 -0.23
CA ALA A 98 4.31 4.86 -0.72
C ALA A 98 4.08 6.12 0.14
N PRO A 99 3.89 7.31 -0.46
CA PRO A 99 3.72 8.58 0.26
C PRO A 99 2.35 8.74 0.94
N VAL A 100 1.92 7.73 1.68
CA VAL A 100 0.69 7.73 2.48
C VAL A 100 1.06 8.02 3.93
N VAL A 101 0.60 9.16 4.43
CA VAL A 101 0.81 9.59 5.82
C VAL A 101 -0.46 9.31 6.61
N PHE A 102 -0.31 8.71 7.79
CA PHE A 102 -1.39 8.45 8.73
C PHE A 102 -1.23 9.34 9.95
N ARG A 103 -2.30 9.99 10.39
CA ARG A 103 -2.27 10.86 11.57
C ARG A 103 -3.41 10.53 12.50
N SER A 104 -3.12 10.52 13.80
CA SER A 104 -4.12 10.25 14.82
C SER A 104 -5.13 11.39 14.87
N ALA A 105 -6.42 11.10 14.67
CA ALA A 105 -7.50 12.07 14.81
C ALA A 105 -7.76 12.46 16.27
N VAL A 106 -7.45 11.55 17.20
CA VAL A 106 -7.57 11.72 18.65
C VAL A 106 -6.34 11.11 19.36
N PRO A 107 -6.06 11.49 20.62
CA PRO A 107 -4.98 10.90 21.39
C PRO A 107 -5.11 9.39 21.57
N VAL A 108 -3.99 8.68 21.59
CA VAL A 108 -3.96 7.27 22.00
C VAL A 108 -3.97 7.20 23.52
N VAL A 109 -5.01 6.59 24.08
CA VAL A 109 -5.17 6.45 25.53
C VAL A 109 -4.31 5.29 26.04
N ALA A 110 -3.59 5.52 27.14
CA ALA A 110 -2.79 4.51 27.81
C ALA A 110 -3.62 3.29 28.19
N ASN A 111 -3.03 2.11 28.08
CA ASN A 111 -3.62 0.84 28.49
C ASN A 111 -4.98 0.52 27.85
N HIS A 112 -5.22 1.04 26.64
CA HIS A 112 -6.39 0.67 25.83
C HIS A 112 -6.51 -0.87 25.70
N THR A 113 -7.74 -1.38 25.79
CA THR A 113 -8.03 -2.82 25.69
C THR A 113 -8.34 -3.22 24.25
N ASP A 114 -8.99 -2.34 23.50
CA ASP A 114 -9.23 -2.52 22.07
C ASP A 114 -7.96 -2.14 21.28
N PRO A 115 -7.35 -3.05 20.50
CA PRO A 115 -6.19 -2.75 19.67
C PRO A 115 -6.46 -1.68 18.60
N ARG A 116 -7.72 -1.50 18.16
CA ARG A 116 -8.09 -0.49 17.16
C ARG A 116 -8.07 0.94 17.69
N GLN A 117 -8.11 1.09 19.01
CA GLN A 117 -7.95 2.37 19.73
C GLN A 117 -6.47 2.66 20.07
N GLY A 118 -5.54 2.00 19.38
CA GLY A 118 -4.10 2.12 19.59
C GLY A 118 -3.31 2.15 18.30
N ALA A 119 -2.04 1.76 18.41
CA ALA A 119 -1.14 1.67 17.28
C ALA A 119 -1.15 0.25 16.71
N MET A 120 -1.79 0.08 15.56
CA MET A 120 -1.85 -1.20 14.86
C MET A 120 -1.50 -1.07 13.39
N VAL A 121 -1.22 -2.21 12.77
CA VAL A 121 -1.01 -2.38 11.34
C VAL A 121 -1.64 -3.69 10.92
N THR A 122 -2.60 -3.63 10.00
CA THR A 122 -3.05 -4.77 9.21
C THR A 122 -2.31 -4.78 7.89
N ILE A 123 -1.72 -5.92 7.56
CA ILE A 123 -0.93 -6.15 6.36
C ILE A 123 -1.63 -7.20 5.51
N PRO A 124 -1.94 -6.92 4.22
CA PRO A 124 -2.57 -7.89 3.34
C PRO A 124 -1.55 -8.91 2.84
N GLY A 125 -1.16 -9.84 3.72
CA GLY A 125 -0.15 -10.85 3.50
C GLY A 125 -0.61 -12.09 2.74
N ALA A 126 -1.92 -12.22 2.47
CA ALA A 126 -2.45 -13.28 1.62
C ALA A 126 -2.09 -13.06 0.14
N TRP A 127 -1.96 -14.17 -0.60
CA TRP A 127 -1.74 -14.12 -2.05
C TRP A 127 -2.97 -13.58 -2.77
N ARG A 128 -2.77 -12.54 -3.57
CA ARG A 128 -3.76 -11.96 -4.49
C ARG A 128 -3.33 -12.20 -5.92
N THR A 129 -4.26 -12.65 -6.74
CA THR A 129 -4.06 -12.84 -8.17
C THR A 129 -4.32 -11.53 -8.91
N LEU A 130 -3.45 -11.20 -9.87
CA LEU A 130 -3.68 -10.20 -10.89
C LEU A 130 -3.35 -10.78 -12.28
N THR A 131 -3.93 -10.18 -13.31
CA THR A 131 -3.61 -10.51 -14.69
C THR A 131 -2.65 -9.46 -15.25
N VAL A 132 -1.58 -9.91 -15.89
CA VAL A 132 -0.73 -9.06 -16.72
C VAL A 132 -0.99 -9.37 -18.19
N ARG A 133 -0.88 -8.36 -19.06
CA ARG A 133 -1.14 -8.49 -20.49
C ARG A 133 0.08 -8.06 -21.29
N HIS A 134 0.47 -8.87 -22.27
CA HIS A 134 1.52 -8.52 -23.21
C HIS A 134 1.09 -7.30 -24.03
N ASN A 135 1.98 -6.31 -24.14
CA ASN A 135 1.62 -5.02 -24.70
C ASN A 135 1.34 -5.07 -26.21
N GLN A 136 1.85 -6.07 -26.94
CA GLN A 136 1.71 -6.20 -28.39
C GLN A 136 0.75 -7.32 -28.82
N THR A 137 0.94 -8.53 -28.29
CA THR A 137 0.14 -9.73 -28.66
C THR A 137 -1.17 -9.83 -27.91
N LEU A 138 -1.33 -9.04 -26.82
CA LEU A 138 -2.47 -9.08 -25.91
C LEU A 138 -2.64 -10.42 -25.15
N GLU A 139 -1.66 -11.31 -25.22
CA GLU A 139 -1.59 -12.54 -24.42
C GLU A 139 -1.61 -12.18 -22.93
N THR A 140 -2.30 -12.99 -22.13
CA THR A 140 -2.50 -12.71 -20.71
C THR A 140 -1.88 -13.79 -19.85
N GLU A 141 -1.28 -13.37 -18.74
CA GLU A 141 -0.62 -14.26 -17.80
C GLU A 141 -1.07 -13.97 -16.36
N GLU A 142 -1.14 -15.01 -15.54
CA GLU A 142 -1.53 -14.89 -14.13
C GLU A 142 -0.31 -14.65 -13.24
N VAL A 143 -0.33 -13.56 -12.47
CA VAL A 143 0.70 -13.24 -11.49
C VAL A 143 0.04 -13.15 -10.12
N LYS A 144 0.68 -13.69 -9.09
CA LYS A 144 0.25 -13.48 -7.70
C LYS A 144 1.22 -12.57 -6.98
N ILE A 145 0.67 -11.71 -6.15
CA ILE A 145 1.43 -10.86 -5.24
C ILE A 145 0.94 -11.09 -3.82
N ARG A 146 1.85 -10.99 -2.86
CA ARG A 146 1.50 -10.77 -1.46
C ARG A 146 2.39 -9.70 -0.85
N ILE A 147 1.88 -8.99 0.15
CA ILE A 147 2.68 -8.05 0.93
C ILE A 147 3.43 -8.83 2.00
N THR A 148 4.76 -8.75 2.00
CA THR A 148 5.64 -9.54 2.87
C THR A 148 6.06 -8.79 4.13
N GLY A 149 5.72 -7.50 4.22
CA GLY A 149 6.03 -6.69 5.38
C GLY A 149 5.61 -5.23 5.23
N PHE A 150 5.67 -4.52 6.34
CA PHE A 150 5.32 -3.12 6.48
C PHE A 150 6.37 -2.38 7.30
N GLY A 151 6.64 -1.14 6.93
CA GLY A 151 7.46 -0.22 7.70
C GLY A 151 6.97 1.21 7.58
N THR A 152 7.52 2.07 8.43
CA THR A 152 7.26 3.52 8.43
C THR A 152 8.24 4.21 9.38
N VAL A 153 8.23 5.55 9.40
CA VAL A 153 8.63 6.30 10.60
C VAL A 153 7.41 6.51 11.47
N LEU A 154 7.39 5.87 12.64
CA LEU A 154 6.45 6.19 13.70
C LEU A 154 6.91 7.46 14.41
N SER A 155 5.99 8.39 14.63
CA SER A 155 6.29 9.67 15.26
C SER A 155 5.28 10.02 16.34
N ILE A 156 5.81 10.56 17.45
CA ILE A 156 5.05 11.14 18.56
C ILE A 156 5.29 12.66 18.66
N ASP A 157 5.85 13.28 17.63
CA ASP A 157 6.18 14.71 17.63
C ASP A 157 4.93 15.59 17.86
N PRO A 158 5.06 16.73 18.57
CA PRO A 158 6.29 17.34 19.07
C PRO A 158 6.76 16.81 20.43
N ASP A 159 6.07 15.82 21.01
CA ASP A 159 6.49 15.18 22.24
C ASP A 159 7.72 14.29 22.04
N THR A 160 8.34 13.89 23.14
CA THR A 160 9.41 12.88 23.14
C THR A 160 9.09 11.81 24.16
N VAL A 161 9.75 10.66 24.05
CA VAL A 161 9.56 9.60 25.05
C VAL A 161 9.96 10.03 26.46
N HIS A 162 10.80 11.07 26.64
CA HIS A 162 11.08 11.64 27.97
C HIS A 162 9.94 12.50 28.50
N THR A 163 9.12 13.11 27.64
CA THR A 163 7.91 13.84 28.09
C THR A 163 6.79 12.86 28.44
N LEU A 164 6.66 11.74 27.70
CA LEU A 164 5.57 10.79 27.88
C LEU A 164 5.84 9.70 28.94
N VAL A 165 7.10 9.33 29.16
CA VAL A 165 7.48 8.18 30.02
C VAL A 165 8.31 8.65 31.21
N PRO A 166 7.70 8.83 32.40
CA PRO A 166 8.41 9.17 33.63
C PRO A 166 9.50 8.14 33.97
N GLY A 167 10.70 8.63 34.32
CA GLY A 167 11.82 7.79 34.71
C GLY A 167 12.49 7.03 33.55
N ALA A 168 12.26 7.45 32.30
CA ALA A 168 13.05 6.98 31.17
C ALA A 168 14.50 7.51 31.26
N THR A 169 15.50 6.62 31.23
CA THR A 169 16.92 6.98 31.41
C THR A 169 17.63 7.34 30.11
N SER A 170 17.02 7.02 28.96
CA SER A 170 17.51 7.31 27.62
C SER A 170 16.36 7.28 26.61
N TRP A 171 16.58 7.71 25.36
CA TRP A 171 15.57 7.57 24.30
C TRP A 171 15.19 6.12 24.05
N GLY A 172 16.16 5.20 24.05
CA GLY A 172 15.90 3.77 23.85
C GLY A 172 15.05 3.18 24.98
N ASP A 173 15.38 3.52 26.23
CA ASP A 173 14.60 3.10 27.40
C ASP A 173 13.16 3.66 27.37
N GLY A 174 13.00 4.93 27.00
CA GLY A 174 11.68 5.55 26.82
C GLY A 174 10.84 4.83 25.76
N HIS A 175 11.40 4.53 24.59
CA HIS A 175 10.72 3.74 23.54
C HIS A 175 10.39 2.31 23.99
N ASN A 176 11.25 1.68 24.79
CA ASN A 176 10.99 0.34 25.34
C ASN A 176 9.82 0.35 26.33
N LYS A 177 9.74 1.39 27.17
CA LYS A 177 8.71 1.53 28.22
C LYS A 177 7.39 2.08 27.69
N LEU A 178 7.39 2.84 26.60
CA LEU A 178 6.17 3.43 26.03
C LEU A 178 5.18 2.36 25.54
N TRP A 179 5.68 1.20 25.10
CA TRP A 179 4.87 0.17 24.45
C TRP A 179 4.94 -1.16 25.20
N SER A 180 3.81 -1.89 25.26
CA SER A 180 3.83 -3.24 25.79
C SER A 180 4.65 -4.16 24.87
N GLY A 181 5.49 -5.01 25.46
CA GLY A 181 6.36 -5.91 24.68
C GLY A 181 7.54 -5.21 24.03
N SER A 182 8.05 -4.13 24.63
CA SER A 182 9.22 -3.35 24.17
C SER A 182 8.96 -2.48 22.93
N ASN A 183 10.00 -1.86 22.38
CA ASN A 183 9.94 -0.92 21.27
C ASN A 183 9.48 -1.53 19.92
N TRP A 184 9.39 -0.72 18.88
CA TRP A 184 8.89 -1.11 17.56
C TRP A 184 9.86 -1.94 16.72
N SER A 185 11.08 -2.21 17.18
CA SER A 185 11.90 -3.27 16.55
C SER A 185 11.44 -4.68 16.96
N ILE A 186 10.60 -4.80 17.99
CA ILE A 186 10.02 -6.07 18.47
C ILE A 186 8.52 -6.09 18.14
N PRO A 187 8.11 -6.70 17.03
CA PRO A 187 6.70 -6.85 16.70
C PRO A 187 5.99 -7.86 17.62
N PRO A 188 4.69 -7.68 17.87
CA PRO A 188 3.86 -8.76 18.39
C PRO A 188 3.67 -9.87 17.33
N SER A 189 3.47 -11.10 17.78
CA SER A 189 3.05 -12.22 16.91
C SER A 189 1.70 -11.92 16.25
N PRO A 190 1.46 -12.32 14.99
CA PRO A 190 2.33 -13.14 14.13
C PRO A 190 3.25 -12.36 13.20
N CYS A 191 3.41 -11.04 13.39
CA CYS A 191 4.44 -10.31 12.68
C CYS A 191 5.84 -10.72 13.15
N THR A 192 6.80 -10.64 12.24
CA THR A 192 8.19 -11.03 12.50
C THR A 192 9.12 -9.83 12.46
N ARG A 193 10.16 -9.88 13.28
CA ARG A 193 11.16 -8.82 13.35
C ARG A 193 11.98 -8.79 12.06
N LYS A 194 12.08 -7.63 11.41
CA LYS A 194 13.00 -7.38 10.29
C LYS A 194 13.99 -6.25 10.59
N SER A 195 13.60 -5.23 11.33
CA SER A 195 14.50 -4.11 11.70
C SER A 195 15.28 -4.31 13.01
N THR A 196 16.45 -3.67 13.10
CA THR A 196 17.10 -3.30 14.37
C THR A 196 16.50 -1.97 14.89
N PRO A 197 16.65 -1.64 16.19
CA PRO A 197 16.16 -0.38 16.72
C PRO A 197 16.87 0.81 16.06
N LEU A 198 16.09 1.77 15.55
CA LEU A 198 16.56 3.04 15.03
C LEU A 198 15.56 4.12 15.46
N TYR A 199 16.00 5.14 16.19
CA TYR A 199 15.10 6.10 16.83
C TYR A 199 15.77 7.43 17.19
N THR A 200 14.92 8.44 17.41
CA THR A 200 15.23 9.68 18.12
C THR A 200 14.31 9.82 19.33
N GLY A 201 14.27 10.98 20.00
CA GLY A 201 13.35 11.20 21.12
C GLY A 201 11.87 11.06 20.74
N GLY A 202 11.48 11.48 19.53
CA GLY A 202 10.08 11.47 19.06
C GLY A 202 9.80 10.54 17.88
N ASN A 203 10.82 9.95 17.25
CA ASN A 203 10.65 9.14 16.04
C ASN A 203 11.24 7.73 16.21
N PHE A 204 10.64 6.73 15.55
CA PHE A 204 11.11 5.34 15.52
C PHE A 204 10.93 4.76 14.11
N TRP A 205 12.02 4.27 13.52
CA TRP A 205 12.01 3.61 12.22
C TRP A 205 11.96 2.11 12.43
N PHE A 206 11.03 1.44 11.75
CA PHE A 206 10.94 0.00 11.84
C PHE A 206 10.49 -0.64 10.53
N PHE A 207 10.72 -1.94 10.45
CA PHE A 207 10.16 -2.79 9.42
C PHE A 207 9.79 -4.13 10.04
N TRP A 208 8.55 -4.56 9.83
CA TRP A 208 7.99 -5.83 10.27
C TRP A 208 7.70 -6.72 9.08
N GLY A 209 7.93 -8.02 9.22
CA GLY A 209 7.53 -9.02 8.24
C GLY A 209 6.14 -9.57 8.55
N ALA A 210 5.38 -9.90 7.51
CA ALA A 210 4.08 -10.54 7.58
C ALA A 210 4.17 -12.03 7.17
N PRO A 211 3.36 -12.92 7.78
CA PRO A 211 3.19 -14.30 7.32
C PRO A 211 2.46 -14.34 5.97
N GLU A 212 2.29 -15.53 5.39
CA GLU A 212 1.50 -15.74 4.16
C GLU A 212 -0.02 -15.74 4.42
N ALA A 213 -0.49 -14.75 5.17
CA ALA A 213 -1.90 -14.53 5.48
C ALA A 213 -2.10 -13.06 5.85
N ASP A 214 -3.32 -12.55 5.67
CA ASP A 214 -3.68 -11.23 6.19
C ASP A 214 -3.52 -11.24 7.72
N VAL A 215 -2.81 -10.25 8.23
CA VAL A 215 -2.41 -10.21 9.64
C VAL A 215 -2.62 -8.83 10.22
N THR A 216 -3.07 -8.77 11.46
CA THR A 216 -3.05 -7.54 12.27
C THR A 216 -2.03 -7.68 13.40
N CYS A 217 -1.15 -6.68 13.52
CA CYS A 217 -0.15 -6.58 14.56
C CYS A 217 -0.31 -5.24 15.28
N ALA A 218 -0.57 -5.28 16.59
CA ALA A 218 -0.89 -4.11 17.39
C ALA A 218 -0.01 -4.00 18.63
N LYS A 219 0.48 -2.79 18.93
CA LYS A 219 1.18 -2.50 20.19
C LYS A 219 0.28 -1.68 21.08
N LYS A 220 0.18 -2.08 22.34
CA LYS A 220 -0.52 -1.34 23.37
C LYS A 220 0.36 -0.22 23.92
N ALA A 221 -0.12 1.02 23.88
CA ALA A 221 0.54 2.14 24.53
C ALA A 221 0.38 2.02 26.06
N LEU A 222 1.46 2.20 26.82
CA LEU A 222 1.44 2.17 28.29
C LEU A 222 1.31 3.56 28.92
N TYR A 223 1.46 4.60 28.10
CA TYR A 223 1.30 6.02 28.45
C TYR A 223 0.46 6.71 27.39
N ASN A 224 -0.17 7.84 27.74
CA ASN A 224 -0.98 8.60 26.79
C ASN A 224 -0.08 9.20 25.72
N ILE A 225 -0.50 9.09 24.45
CA ILE A 225 0.21 9.66 23.32
C ILE A 225 -0.70 10.71 22.69
N PRO A 226 -0.43 12.02 22.88
CA PRO A 226 -1.28 13.09 22.36
C PRO A 226 -1.39 13.10 20.83
N LYS A 227 -0.29 12.78 20.15
CA LYS A 227 -0.21 12.72 18.69
C LYS A 227 0.59 11.50 18.27
N LEU A 228 0.02 10.69 17.38
CA LEU A 228 0.70 9.57 16.74
C LEU A 228 0.60 9.75 15.23
N ALA A 229 1.70 9.49 14.53
CA ALA A 229 1.71 9.50 13.07
C ALA A 229 2.60 8.40 12.50
N TYR A 230 2.22 7.88 11.34
CA TYR A 230 3.06 7.07 10.46
C TYR A 230 3.35 7.90 9.21
N HIS A 231 4.62 8.20 8.93
CA HIS A 231 5.00 9.16 7.88
C HIS A 231 5.09 8.57 6.47
N SER A 232 4.89 7.27 6.33
CA SER A 232 4.76 6.58 5.04
C SER A 232 4.05 5.23 5.21
N LEU A 233 3.60 4.66 4.10
CA LEU A 233 3.27 3.25 3.97
C LEU A 233 4.46 2.61 3.24
N ASP A 234 5.44 2.11 3.98
CA ASP A 234 6.50 1.31 3.36
C ASP A 234 6.05 -0.14 3.32
N PHE A 235 6.20 -0.80 2.17
CA PHE A 235 5.84 -2.21 2.04
C PHE A 235 6.88 -3.02 1.28
N ALA A 236 6.97 -4.30 1.62
CA ALA A 236 7.70 -5.31 0.88
C ALA A 236 6.70 -6.23 0.18
N TYR A 237 7.11 -6.87 -0.92
CA TYR A 237 6.23 -7.82 -1.60
C TYR A 237 6.99 -9.07 -2.06
N ALA A 238 6.24 -10.12 -2.35
CA ALA A 238 6.71 -11.28 -3.11
C ALA A 238 5.80 -11.49 -4.31
N LEU A 239 6.38 -11.93 -5.43
CA LEU A 239 5.65 -12.33 -6.62
C LEU A 239 5.74 -13.82 -6.82
N LYS A 240 4.65 -14.41 -7.27
CA LYS A 240 4.62 -15.72 -7.90
C LYS A 240 4.19 -15.50 -9.34
N THR A 241 5.13 -15.65 -10.26
CA THR A 241 4.91 -15.46 -11.69
C THR A 241 4.64 -16.81 -12.38
N PRO A 242 4.07 -16.81 -13.59
CA PRO A 242 4.02 -18.01 -14.41
C PRO A 242 5.43 -18.44 -14.83
N ASP A 243 5.55 -19.61 -15.46
CA ASP A 243 6.82 -20.08 -16.02
C ASP A 243 7.28 -19.10 -17.11
N PRO A 244 8.37 -18.34 -16.87
CA PRO A 244 8.79 -17.33 -17.82
C PRO A 244 9.30 -17.92 -19.15
N LEU A 245 9.67 -19.20 -19.20
CA LEU A 245 10.04 -19.88 -20.44
C LEU A 245 8.84 -20.05 -21.39
N GLY A 246 7.63 -20.17 -20.84
CA GLY A 246 6.39 -20.30 -21.60
C GLY A 246 5.82 -18.96 -22.09
N MET A 247 6.28 -17.84 -21.51
CA MET A 247 5.79 -16.50 -21.86
C MET A 247 6.43 -16.01 -23.16
N SER A 248 5.68 -15.30 -24.00
CA SER A 248 6.23 -14.58 -25.16
C SER A 248 7.21 -13.50 -24.71
N ALA A 249 8.29 -13.29 -25.47
CA ALA A 249 9.24 -12.21 -25.20
C ALA A 249 8.60 -10.83 -25.41
N GLY A 250 8.88 -9.90 -24.49
CA GLY A 250 8.40 -8.52 -24.52
C GLY A 250 7.92 -8.03 -23.16
N ASP A 251 7.17 -6.93 -23.20
CA ASP A 251 6.70 -6.23 -22.00
C ASP A 251 5.24 -6.61 -21.69
N TYR A 252 4.99 -6.90 -20.41
CA TYR A 252 3.67 -7.15 -19.87
C TYR A 252 3.30 -6.07 -18.86
N SER A 253 2.06 -5.60 -18.94
CA SER A 253 1.50 -4.60 -18.03
C SER A 253 0.28 -5.12 -17.28
N GLY A 254 0.12 -4.70 -16.02
CA GLY A 254 -1.03 -5.03 -15.19
C GLY A 254 -1.20 -4.03 -14.05
N ASN A 255 -2.32 -4.08 -13.35
CA ASN A 255 -2.58 -3.22 -12.20
C ASN A 255 -3.30 -4.00 -11.09
N LEU A 256 -2.98 -3.70 -9.84
CA LEU A 256 -3.71 -4.14 -8.66
C LEU A 256 -3.85 -2.98 -7.68
N ALA A 257 -5.09 -2.70 -7.26
CA ALA A 257 -5.38 -1.70 -6.24
C ALA A 257 -5.48 -2.35 -4.85
N TYR A 258 -4.94 -1.68 -3.84
CA TYR A 258 -5.18 -1.94 -2.43
C TYR A 258 -5.94 -0.77 -1.81
N THR A 259 -6.93 -1.07 -0.98
CA THR A 259 -7.64 -0.04 -0.20
C THR A 259 -6.91 0.28 1.10
N ILE A 260 -6.99 1.53 1.54
CA ILE A 260 -6.29 2.02 2.73
C ILE A 260 -7.29 2.73 3.65
N GLY A 261 -7.28 2.36 4.92
CA GLY A 261 -8.09 2.97 5.97
C GLY A 261 -8.71 1.93 6.92
N PRO A 262 -9.60 2.38 7.83
CA PRO A 262 -10.27 1.47 8.77
C PRO A 262 -11.02 0.35 8.04
N TYR A 263 -10.77 -0.90 8.43
CA TYR A 263 -11.37 -2.11 7.86
C TYR A 263 -11.07 -2.33 6.36
N GLN A 264 -9.99 -1.74 5.85
CA GLN A 264 -9.50 -1.90 4.48
C GLN A 264 -8.29 -2.86 4.42
N ASP A 265 -7.71 -3.05 3.23
CA ASP A 265 -6.56 -3.95 3.05
C ASP A 265 -5.37 -3.57 3.92
N PHE A 266 -4.97 -2.30 3.86
CA PHE A 266 -4.05 -1.69 4.82
C PHE A 266 -4.87 -0.90 5.84
N ASP A 267 -4.82 -1.34 7.10
CA ASP A 267 -5.61 -0.76 8.20
C ASP A 267 -4.71 -0.43 9.39
N MET A 268 -4.75 0.82 9.83
CA MET A 268 -3.95 1.34 10.94
C MET A 268 -4.79 1.57 12.21
N GLY A 269 -5.99 0.98 12.26
CA GLY A 269 -6.97 1.13 13.34
C GLY A 269 -7.91 2.30 13.09
N ASP A 270 -8.70 2.64 14.10
CA ASP A 270 -9.76 3.64 13.98
C ASP A 270 -9.25 5.06 14.28
N LEU A 271 -8.04 5.18 14.82
CA LEU A 271 -7.46 6.47 15.21
C LEU A 271 -6.64 7.11 14.10
N LEU A 272 -5.93 6.31 13.30
CA LEU A 272 -4.96 6.77 12.32
C LEU A 272 -5.62 6.95 10.95
N ILE A 273 -5.83 8.21 10.55
CA ILE A 273 -6.51 8.56 9.30
C ILE A 273 -5.47 8.78 8.19
N PRO A 274 -5.57 8.07 7.06
CA PRO A 274 -4.66 8.25 5.94
C PRO A 274 -4.99 9.51 5.12
N ASN A 275 -3.97 10.09 4.47
CA ASN A 275 -4.14 11.16 3.49
C ASN A 275 -4.53 10.67 2.08
N SER A 276 -4.49 9.36 1.83
CA SER A 276 -4.97 8.71 0.60
C SER A 276 -5.59 7.36 0.92
N SER A 277 -6.68 6.99 0.24
CA SER A 277 -7.46 5.79 0.53
C SER A 277 -7.19 4.62 -0.43
N VAL A 278 -6.31 4.80 -1.42
CA VAL A 278 -6.02 3.79 -2.45
C VAL A 278 -4.52 3.80 -2.78
N LEU A 279 -3.94 2.61 -2.87
CA LEU A 279 -2.61 2.36 -3.44
C LEU A 279 -2.76 1.50 -4.69
N ASN A 280 -2.44 2.06 -5.84
CA ASN A 280 -2.42 1.37 -7.13
C ASN A 280 -1.00 0.87 -7.43
N LEU A 281 -0.87 -0.43 -7.64
CA LEU A 281 0.38 -1.07 -8.02
C LEU A 281 0.35 -1.38 -9.52
N ASN A 282 1.15 -0.66 -10.29
CA ASN A 282 1.32 -0.88 -11.72
C ASN A 282 2.47 -1.86 -11.97
N PHE A 283 2.19 -2.99 -12.59
CA PHE A 283 3.18 -4.04 -12.85
C PHE A 283 3.77 -3.85 -14.24
N ASN A 284 5.10 -3.87 -14.32
CA ASN A 284 5.86 -3.95 -15.55
C ASN A 284 6.77 -5.18 -15.46
N LEU A 285 6.45 -6.20 -16.24
CA LEU A 285 7.27 -7.40 -16.37
C LEU A 285 7.92 -7.42 -17.75
N ASN A 286 9.24 -7.48 -17.78
CA ASN A 286 10.01 -7.61 -19.00
C ASN A 286 10.51 -9.05 -19.17
N VAL A 287 10.14 -9.70 -20.27
CA VAL A 287 10.54 -11.07 -20.61
C VAL A 287 11.52 -11.02 -21.77
N GLN A 288 12.76 -11.42 -21.52
CA GLN A 288 13.80 -11.56 -22.54
C GLN A 288 14.09 -13.05 -22.76
N HIS A 289 13.97 -13.51 -24.00
CA HIS A 289 14.51 -14.80 -24.41
C HIS A 289 15.83 -14.58 -25.12
N THR A 290 16.93 -15.13 -24.57
CA THR A 290 18.23 -15.06 -25.22
C THR A 290 18.39 -16.26 -26.15
N LEU A 291 18.54 -16.02 -27.45
CA LEU A 291 18.95 -17.06 -28.40
C LEU A 291 20.45 -17.32 -28.23
N LYS A 292 20.82 -18.42 -27.57
CA LYS A 292 22.21 -18.89 -27.55
C LYS A 292 22.45 -19.82 -28.74
N VAL A 293 23.48 -19.54 -29.52
CA VAL A 293 23.93 -20.42 -30.61
C VAL A 293 25.37 -20.86 -30.33
N ASP A 294 25.55 -22.14 -29.98
CA ASP A 294 26.89 -22.74 -29.80
C ASP A 294 27.40 -23.25 -31.15
N ILE A 295 28.47 -22.64 -31.65
CA ILE A 295 29.10 -23.00 -32.93
C ILE A 295 30.35 -23.85 -32.64
N PRO A 296 30.41 -25.12 -33.08
CA PRO A 296 31.56 -25.99 -32.83
C PRO A 296 32.83 -25.52 -33.58
N PRO A 297 34.04 -25.96 -33.19
CA PRO A 297 35.28 -25.63 -33.90
C PRO A 297 35.19 -26.01 -35.39
N GLY A 298 35.38 -25.04 -36.28
CA GLY A 298 35.22 -25.19 -37.73
C GLY A 298 33.83 -24.86 -38.27
N GLY A 299 32.83 -24.64 -37.40
CA GLY A 299 31.56 -24.05 -37.78
C GLY A 299 31.70 -22.54 -38.02
N ASN A 300 31.12 -22.03 -39.10
CA ASN A 300 31.18 -20.62 -39.48
C ASN A 300 29.83 -20.03 -39.93
N ARG A 301 28.73 -20.80 -39.87
CA ARG A 301 27.41 -20.38 -40.37
C ARG A 301 26.30 -20.79 -39.41
N VAL A 302 25.41 -19.84 -39.16
CA VAL A 302 24.13 -20.02 -38.46
C VAL A 302 23.04 -19.50 -39.38
N GLU A 303 21.96 -20.25 -39.55
CA GLU A 303 20.83 -19.86 -40.39
C GLU A 303 19.52 -20.01 -39.61
N LEU A 304 18.75 -18.92 -39.55
CA LEU A 304 17.43 -18.88 -38.92
C LEU A 304 16.39 -18.83 -40.03
N VAL A 305 15.53 -19.85 -40.12
CA VAL A 305 14.48 -19.94 -41.14
C VAL A 305 13.12 -20.03 -40.46
N PRO A 306 12.12 -19.21 -40.86
CA PRO A 306 10.75 -19.35 -40.37
C PRO A 306 10.19 -20.74 -40.67
N LYS A 307 9.25 -21.20 -39.85
CA LYS A 307 8.53 -22.45 -40.10
C LYS A 307 7.66 -22.28 -41.35
N GLY A 308 8.16 -22.74 -42.50
CA GLY A 308 7.52 -22.53 -43.81
C GLY A 308 8.39 -21.96 -44.92
N GLY A 309 9.55 -21.40 -44.59
CA GLY A 309 10.44 -20.73 -45.54
C GLY A 309 10.10 -19.24 -45.75
N TRP A 310 10.89 -18.57 -46.59
CA TRP A 310 10.78 -17.11 -46.83
C TRP A 310 9.75 -16.72 -47.90
N TYR A 311 9.12 -17.71 -48.55
CA TYR A 311 8.27 -17.53 -49.72
C TYR A 311 6.84 -18.06 -49.52
N GLN A 312 6.38 -18.15 -48.28
CA GLN A 312 5.00 -18.54 -47.98
C GLN A 312 4.11 -17.33 -47.72
#